data_AF-D6CSN8-F1
#
_entry.id   AF-D6CSN8-F1
#
_cell.length_a   1.000
_cell.length_b   1.000
_cell.length_c   1.000
_cell.angle_alpha   90.00
_cell.angle_beta   90.00
_cell.angle_gamma   90.00
#
_symmetry.space_group_name_H-M   'P 1'
#
loop_
_entity.id
_entity.type
_entity.pdbx_description
1 polymer ?
#
loop_
_entity_poly.entity_id
_entity_poly.type
_entity_poly.pdbx_seq_one_letter_code
_entity_poly.pdbx_strand_id
1 'polypeptide(L)'
;MTQLALVIDLNVCVGCHACVTSCKQWNTSGTAGHLSDHEPYGENPLGVFFNRVQTYEVGQFPQTQTVHFPKSCLHCEEPPCVPVCPTGASYKRQEDGIVLVDSDKCIGCKYCSWACPYGAREYDEDRGVMTKCTLCVDRIYDESIPQAQRRPACVNACPTNARLFGDVHDPDSEVSRAIRERGGYALMPELGTRPANHYLPRQLPHGAAPANAEAASPHQTTARPQAAAVRPAPSEAVLEVEARGLFAKLFGAFSKPSPARAGHKTVEITQLEAR
;
A
#
# COMPACT_ATOMS: atom_id res chain seq x y z
N MET A 1 10.18 7.77 -22.80
CA MET A 1 9.37 8.53 -21.82
C MET A 1 10.16 8.56 -20.53
N THR A 2 10.15 9.67 -19.80
CA THR A 2 10.85 9.77 -18.51
C THR A 2 10.10 8.99 -17.44
N GLN A 3 10.83 8.30 -16.57
CA GLN A 3 10.27 7.56 -15.44
C GLN A 3 11.07 7.92 -14.18
N LEU A 4 10.54 8.85 -13.39
CA LEU A 4 11.17 9.24 -12.13
C LEU A 4 10.99 8.14 -11.08
N ALA A 5 12.06 7.86 -10.35
CA ALA A 5 12.06 6.82 -9.34
C ALA A 5 13.04 7.11 -8.20
N LEU A 6 12.88 6.35 -7.11
CA LEU A 6 13.89 6.21 -6.07
C LEU A 6 14.74 4.97 -6.33
N VAL A 7 16.05 5.08 -6.13
CA VAL A 7 16.95 3.94 -6.02
C VAL A 7 17.48 3.88 -4.60
N ILE A 8 17.23 2.77 -3.91
CA ILE A 8 17.45 2.64 -2.47
C ILE A 8 18.61 1.68 -2.21
N ASP A 9 19.70 2.20 -1.69
CA ASP A 9 20.90 1.44 -1.37
C ASP A 9 20.77 0.77 0.02
N LEU A 10 20.53 -0.54 0.01
CA LEU A 10 20.39 -1.34 1.22
C LEU A 10 21.73 -1.60 1.91
N ASN A 11 22.86 -1.34 1.25
CA ASN A 11 24.19 -1.53 1.82
C ASN A 11 24.52 -0.45 2.85
N VAL A 12 24.04 0.77 2.64
CA VAL A 12 24.36 1.95 3.48
C VAL A 12 23.15 2.46 4.29
N CYS A 13 22.00 1.79 4.19
CA CYS A 13 20.84 2.14 5.00
C CYS A 13 21.02 1.66 6.44
N VAL A 14 21.15 2.60 7.38
CA VAL A 14 21.34 2.34 8.82
C VAL A 14 20.04 2.38 9.63
N GLY A 15 18.88 2.45 8.96
CA GLY A 15 17.60 2.44 9.65
C GLY A 15 17.32 3.66 10.54
N CYS A 16 17.93 4.83 10.27
CA CYS A 16 17.78 6.02 11.13
C CYS A 16 16.38 6.68 11.13
N HIS A 17 15.44 6.21 10.32
CA HIS A 17 14.09 6.76 10.15
C HIS A 17 13.97 8.25 9.74
N ALA A 18 15.07 8.97 9.49
CA ALA A 18 15.05 10.37 9.01
C ALA A 18 14.20 10.55 7.74
N CYS A 19 14.25 9.56 6.83
CA CYS A 19 13.45 9.55 5.61
C CYS A 19 11.94 9.39 5.86
N VAL A 20 11.52 8.83 6.99
CA VAL A 20 10.10 8.69 7.39
C VAL A 20 9.61 10.02 7.94
N THR A 21 10.31 10.56 8.94
CA THR A 21 9.95 11.83 9.59
C THR A 21 9.94 13.00 8.62
N SER A 22 10.96 13.12 7.76
CA SER A 22 11.02 14.19 6.76
C SER A 22 9.93 14.06 5.70
N CYS A 23 9.58 12.83 5.31
CA CYS A 23 8.46 12.59 4.39
C CYS A 23 7.14 13.05 5.02
N LYS A 24 6.90 12.70 6.28
CA LYS A 24 5.72 13.13 7.04
C LYS A 24 5.66 14.67 7.12
N GLN A 25 6.74 15.30 7.58
CA GLN A 25 6.84 16.75 7.74
C GLN A 25 6.54 17.50 6.42
N TRP A 26 7.21 17.10 5.33
CA TRP A 26 7.02 17.77 4.04
C TRP A 26 5.59 17.62 3.52
N ASN A 27 5.09 16.38 3.48
CA ASN A 27 3.81 16.10 2.83
C ASN A 27 2.61 16.58 3.64
N THR A 28 2.71 16.63 4.98
CA THR A 28 1.68 17.25 5.84
C THR A 28 1.45 18.72 5.50
N SER A 29 2.50 19.43 5.09
CA SER A 29 2.43 20.84 4.68
C SER A 29 2.36 21.03 3.16
N GLY A 30 2.32 19.94 2.39
CA GLY A 30 2.35 19.94 0.94
C GLY A 30 0.99 19.63 0.31
N THR A 31 1.02 19.32 -0.98
CA THR A 31 -0.20 19.04 -1.76
C THR A 31 -0.91 17.74 -1.36
N ALA A 32 -0.20 16.84 -0.69
CA ALA A 32 -0.78 15.60 -0.16
C ALA A 32 -1.76 15.84 1.00
N GLY A 33 -1.73 17.03 1.62
CA GLY A 33 -2.55 17.39 2.78
C GLY A 33 -2.05 16.80 4.09
N HIS A 34 -2.74 17.14 5.18
CA HIS A 34 -2.39 16.69 6.53
C HIS A 34 -2.30 15.16 6.58
N LEU A 35 -1.14 14.65 7.02
CA LEU A 35 -0.97 13.21 7.26
C LEU A 35 -1.28 12.94 8.73
N SER A 36 -2.43 12.36 9.00
CA SER A 36 -2.92 12.09 10.37
C SER A 36 -2.02 11.14 11.15
N ASP A 37 -1.95 11.34 12.46
CA ASP A 37 -1.21 10.51 13.43
C ASP A 37 -1.93 10.57 14.79
N HIS A 38 -2.91 9.69 14.96
CA HIS A 38 -3.79 9.60 16.12
C HIS A 38 -3.33 8.46 17.03
N GLU A 39 -3.26 8.74 18.32
CA GLU A 39 -2.88 7.77 19.35
C GLU A 39 -1.62 6.94 18.99
N PRO A 40 -0.50 7.55 18.54
CA PRO A 40 0.67 6.81 18.06
C PRO A 40 1.29 5.86 19.10
N TYR A 41 1.01 6.10 20.39
CA TYR A 41 1.44 5.27 21.52
C TYR A 41 0.26 4.61 22.27
N GLY A 42 -0.96 4.75 21.75
CA GLY A 42 -2.18 4.18 22.33
C GLY A 42 -2.44 2.75 21.86
N GLU A 43 -3.61 2.22 22.24
CA GLU A 43 -3.99 0.85 21.90
C GLU A 43 -4.37 0.69 20.42
N ASN A 44 -4.85 1.76 19.78
CA ASN A 44 -5.30 1.77 18.39
C ASN A 44 -4.62 2.90 17.60
N PRO A 45 -3.32 2.78 17.28
CA PRO A 45 -2.62 3.80 16.50
C PRO A 45 -3.21 3.88 15.10
N LEU A 46 -3.65 5.07 14.71
CA LEU A 46 -4.17 5.37 13.37
C LEU A 46 -3.30 6.45 12.74
N GLY A 47 -2.92 6.28 11.47
CA GLY A 47 -2.18 7.32 10.80
C GLY A 47 -1.67 6.95 9.42
N VAL A 48 -1.28 7.98 8.69
CA VAL A 48 -0.83 7.87 7.30
C VAL A 48 0.69 7.97 7.21
N PHE A 49 1.34 6.93 6.69
CA PHE A 49 2.79 6.92 6.47
C PHE A 49 3.12 6.54 5.03
N PHE A 50 3.62 7.49 4.25
CA PHE A 50 4.00 7.26 2.84
C PHE A 50 5.28 6.45 2.67
N ASN A 51 6.04 6.29 3.75
CA ASN A 51 7.32 5.65 3.78
C ASN A 51 7.49 4.96 5.14
N ARG A 52 7.90 3.70 5.14
CA ARG A 52 8.24 2.93 6.35
C ARG A 52 9.62 2.30 6.17
N VAL A 53 10.37 2.16 7.26
CA VAL A 53 11.60 1.37 7.28
C VAL A 53 11.30 0.09 8.02
N GLN A 54 11.31 -1.04 7.31
CA GLN A 54 11.13 -2.36 7.89
C GLN A 54 12.50 -2.92 8.25
N THR A 55 12.66 -3.45 9.45
CA THR A 55 13.93 -4.01 9.93
C THR A 55 13.79 -5.51 10.04
N TYR A 56 14.73 -6.23 9.44
CA TYR A 56 14.79 -7.68 9.43
C TYR A 56 16.12 -8.15 10.01
N GLU A 57 16.08 -9.21 10.80
CA GLU A 57 17.27 -10.00 11.11
C GLU A 57 17.39 -11.11 10.07
N VAL A 58 18.55 -11.21 9.44
CA VAL A 58 18.86 -12.22 8.43
C VAL A 58 20.12 -12.97 8.83
N GLY A 59 20.29 -14.18 8.32
CA GLY A 59 21.42 -15.03 8.71
C GLY A 59 21.06 -16.01 9.83
N GLN A 60 22.09 -16.69 10.32
CA GLN A 60 21.99 -17.65 11.41
C GLN A 60 23.03 -17.32 12.46
N PHE A 61 22.67 -17.42 13.74
CA PHE A 61 23.60 -17.15 14.84
C PHE A 61 24.86 -18.04 14.71
N PRO A 62 26.07 -17.50 14.89
CA PRO A 62 26.40 -16.14 15.33
C PRO A 62 26.55 -15.10 14.19
N GLN A 63 26.31 -15.48 12.93
CA GLN A 63 26.45 -14.65 11.73
C GLN A 63 25.12 -13.98 11.34
N THR A 64 24.41 -13.41 12.31
CA THR A 64 23.18 -12.64 12.07
C THR A 64 23.50 -11.21 11.67
N GLN A 65 22.64 -10.62 10.85
CA GLN A 65 22.79 -9.27 10.34
C GLN A 65 21.45 -8.56 10.35
N THR A 66 21.47 -7.27 10.66
CA THR A 66 20.28 -6.41 10.58
C THR A 66 20.21 -5.77 9.20
N VAL A 67 19.09 -5.94 8.50
CA VAL A 67 18.80 -5.33 7.21
C VAL A 67 17.65 -4.36 7.39
N HIS A 68 17.89 -3.10 7.03
CA HIS A 68 16.85 -2.08 6.97
C HIS A 68 16.35 -1.96 5.54
N PHE A 69 15.05 -2.11 5.36
CA PHE A 69 14.36 -2.10 4.08
C PHE A 69 13.35 -0.94 4.04
N PRO A 70 13.76 0.23 3.55
CA PRO A 70 12.85 1.35 3.36
C PRO A 70 11.89 1.08 2.20
N LYS A 71 10.59 1.18 2.46
CA LYS A 71 9.52 0.92 1.51
C LYS A 71 8.56 2.11 1.46
N SER A 72 8.42 2.66 0.26
CA SER A 72 7.42 3.67 -0.12
C SER A 72 6.63 3.16 -1.33
N CYS A 73 5.73 3.96 -1.90
CA CYS A 73 5.18 3.65 -3.22
C CYS A 73 6.32 3.49 -4.25
N LEU A 74 6.23 2.47 -5.10
CA LEU A 74 7.24 2.16 -6.11
C LEU A 74 6.98 2.81 -7.47
N HIS A 75 5.88 3.58 -7.59
CA HIS A 75 5.47 4.30 -8.80
C HIS A 75 5.58 3.43 -10.06
N CYS A 76 5.08 2.21 -9.97
CA CYS A 76 5.25 1.15 -10.96
C CYS A 76 4.89 1.61 -12.37
N GLU A 77 5.63 1.11 -13.36
CA GLU A 77 5.38 1.45 -14.76
C GLU A 77 4.05 0.86 -15.25
N GLU A 78 3.69 -0.33 -14.77
CA GLU A 78 2.38 -0.98 -14.92
C GLU A 78 1.67 -1.00 -13.56
N PRO A 79 1.10 0.13 -13.12
CA PRO A 79 0.57 0.25 -11.76
C PRO A 79 -0.80 -0.44 -11.65
N PRO A 80 -0.94 -1.59 -10.97
CA PRO A 80 -2.24 -2.29 -10.87
C PRO A 80 -3.30 -1.45 -10.12
N CYS A 81 -2.85 -0.52 -9.28
CA CYS A 81 -3.70 0.38 -8.52
C CYS A 81 -4.41 1.46 -9.36
N VAL A 82 -3.99 1.71 -10.60
CA VAL A 82 -4.61 2.69 -11.51
C VAL A 82 -5.88 2.14 -12.18
N PRO A 83 -5.84 1.02 -12.94
CA PRO A 83 -7.01 0.55 -13.68
C PRO A 83 -8.16 0.07 -12.79
N VAL A 84 -7.88 -0.29 -11.53
CA VAL A 84 -8.93 -0.70 -10.57
C VAL A 84 -9.71 0.48 -9.97
N CYS A 85 -9.32 1.73 -10.24
CA CYS A 85 -9.94 2.90 -9.65
C CYS A 85 -11.21 3.30 -10.43
N PRO A 86 -12.43 3.11 -9.88
CA PRO A 86 -13.67 3.29 -10.64
C PRO A 86 -13.95 4.76 -11.01
N THR A 87 -13.38 5.71 -10.26
CA THR A 87 -13.59 7.15 -10.48
C THR A 87 -12.49 7.80 -11.31
N GLY A 88 -11.44 7.05 -11.69
CA GLY A 88 -10.25 7.61 -12.32
C GLY A 88 -9.40 8.48 -11.38
N ALA A 89 -9.63 8.43 -10.07
CA ALA A 89 -8.83 9.17 -9.09
C ALA A 89 -7.35 8.73 -9.07
N SER A 90 -7.08 7.44 -9.30
CA SER A 90 -5.71 6.95 -9.44
C SER A 90 -5.26 7.08 -10.89
N TYR A 91 -4.12 7.73 -11.13
CA TYR A 91 -3.60 7.94 -12.47
C TYR A 91 -2.07 7.92 -12.49
N LYS A 92 -1.49 7.72 -13.67
CA LYS A 92 -0.05 7.84 -13.93
C LYS A 92 0.17 9.05 -14.84
N ARG A 93 1.08 9.94 -14.44
CA ARG A 93 1.53 11.07 -15.25
C ARG A 93 2.37 10.56 -16.43
N GLN A 94 2.17 11.12 -17.62
CA GLN A 94 2.84 10.64 -18.84
C GLN A 94 4.24 11.26 -18.99
N GLU A 95 4.40 12.48 -18.49
CA GLU A 95 5.61 13.28 -18.60
C GLU A 95 6.76 12.77 -17.71
N ASP A 96 6.45 12.19 -16.55
CA ASP A 96 7.44 11.82 -15.53
C ASP A 96 7.22 10.44 -14.89
N GLY A 97 6.15 9.75 -15.28
CA GLY A 97 5.83 8.41 -14.79
C GLY A 97 5.34 8.34 -13.34
N ILE A 98 5.13 9.47 -12.67
CA ILE A 98 4.69 9.50 -11.27
C ILE A 98 3.22 9.06 -11.20
N VAL A 99 2.96 7.93 -10.54
CA VAL A 99 1.61 7.51 -10.14
C VAL A 99 1.10 8.44 -9.03
N LEU A 100 -0.12 8.97 -9.12
CA LEU A 100 -0.75 9.89 -8.16
C LEU A 100 -2.19 9.48 -7.82
N VAL A 101 -2.77 10.18 -6.85
CA VAL A 101 -4.19 10.10 -6.49
C VAL A 101 -4.75 11.52 -6.50
N ASP A 102 -5.83 11.72 -7.24
CA ASP A 102 -6.66 12.91 -7.22
C ASP A 102 -7.66 12.76 -6.07
N SER A 103 -7.45 13.53 -4.99
CA SER A 103 -8.27 13.45 -3.78
C SER A 103 -9.71 13.84 -4.02
N ASP A 104 -9.98 14.78 -4.94
CA ASP A 104 -11.33 15.30 -5.20
C ASP A 104 -12.20 14.26 -5.92
N LYS A 105 -11.58 13.34 -6.68
CA LYS A 105 -12.27 12.22 -7.34
C LYS A 105 -12.30 10.96 -6.47
N CYS A 106 -11.54 10.92 -5.38
CA CYS A 106 -11.40 9.71 -4.59
C CYS A 106 -12.63 9.52 -3.69
N ILE A 107 -13.31 8.38 -3.84
CA ILE A 107 -14.48 8.02 -3.01
C ILE A 107 -14.14 7.09 -1.85
N GLY A 108 -12.85 6.92 -1.53
CA GLY A 108 -12.44 6.13 -0.37
C GLY A 108 -12.70 4.61 -0.44
N CYS A 109 -13.03 4.04 -1.61
CA CYS A 109 -13.42 2.63 -1.74
C CYS A 109 -12.32 1.58 -1.42
N LYS A 110 -11.07 2.02 -1.18
CA LYS A 110 -9.91 1.18 -0.82
C LYS A 110 -9.49 0.09 -1.84
N TYR A 111 -10.12 -0.03 -3.02
CA TYR A 111 -9.71 -1.05 -4.02
C TYR A 111 -8.26 -0.91 -4.50
N CYS A 112 -7.76 0.32 -4.61
CA CYS A 112 -6.38 0.54 -4.99
C CYS A 112 -5.37 0.04 -3.95
N SER A 113 -5.72 -0.04 -2.65
CA SER A 113 -4.83 -0.64 -1.65
C SER A 113 -4.82 -2.16 -1.75
N TRP A 114 -5.98 -2.77 -1.97
CA TRP A 114 -6.09 -4.21 -2.27
C TRP A 114 -5.29 -4.61 -3.51
N ALA A 115 -5.31 -3.80 -4.57
CA ALA A 115 -4.55 -4.07 -5.79
C ALA A 115 -3.05 -3.78 -5.67
N CYS A 116 -2.61 -3.06 -4.64
CA CYS A 116 -1.19 -2.71 -4.48
C CYS A 116 -0.46 -3.83 -3.73
N PRO A 117 0.40 -4.63 -4.38
CA PRO A 117 1.06 -5.75 -3.71
C PRO A 117 2.10 -5.31 -2.67
N TYR A 118 2.47 -4.03 -2.68
CA TYR A 118 3.48 -3.46 -1.80
C TYR A 118 2.90 -2.83 -0.52
N GLY A 119 1.57 -2.78 -0.38
CA GLY A 119 0.91 -2.13 0.75
C GLY A 119 1.25 -0.64 0.88
N ALA A 120 1.47 0.04 -0.25
CA ALA A 120 1.98 1.42 -0.28
C ALA A 120 0.89 2.50 -0.40
N ARG A 121 -0.38 2.09 -0.32
CA ARG A 121 -1.57 2.97 -0.39
C ARG A 121 -2.17 3.03 1.01
N GLU A 122 -2.18 4.22 1.57
CA GLU A 122 -2.74 4.49 2.89
C GLU A 122 -4.15 5.05 2.73
N TYR A 123 -5.04 4.73 3.66
CA TYR A 123 -6.33 5.41 3.74
C TYR A 123 -6.25 6.48 4.82
N ASP A 124 -6.65 7.70 4.45
CA ASP A 124 -6.77 8.81 5.37
C ASP A 124 -8.20 8.80 5.95
N GLU A 125 -8.32 8.32 7.19
CA GLU A 125 -9.62 8.20 7.87
C GLU A 125 -10.27 9.57 8.12
N ASP A 126 -9.49 10.65 8.27
CA ASP A 126 -10.01 11.99 8.53
C ASP A 126 -10.64 12.60 7.26
N ARG A 127 -10.02 12.35 6.11
CA ARG A 127 -10.49 12.88 4.81
C ARG A 127 -11.36 11.92 4.02
N GLY A 128 -11.39 10.64 4.38
CA GLY A 128 -12.13 9.60 3.67
C GLY A 128 -11.56 9.26 2.29
N VAL A 129 -10.27 9.51 2.05
CA VAL A 129 -9.63 9.33 0.73
C VAL A 129 -8.37 8.45 0.81
N MET A 130 -8.03 7.83 -0.31
CA MET A 130 -6.78 7.10 -0.45
C MET A 130 -5.62 8.05 -0.73
N THR A 131 -4.49 7.82 -0.10
CA THR A 131 -3.29 8.63 -0.24
C THR A 131 -2.04 7.73 -0.26
N LYS A 132 -0.90 8.29 -0.66
CA LYS A 132 0.37 7.57 -0.82
C LYS A 132 1.51 8.54 -1.11
N CYS A 133 2.75 8.02 -1.07
CA CYS A 133 3.92 8.74 -1.57
C CYS A 133 3.65 9.35 -2.96
N THR A 134 3.98 10.64 -3.10
CA THR A 134 3.80 11.44 -4.31
C THR A 134 5.11 11.67 -5.06
N LEU A 135 6.20 11.01 -4.65
CA LEU A 135 7.58 11.37 -5.01
C LEU A 135 7.91 12.85 -4.73
N CYS A 136 7.20 13.48 -3.80
CA CYS A 136 7.29 14.92 -3.55
C CYS A 136 7.17 15.73 -4.84
N VAL A 137 6.21 15.38 -5.71
CA VAL A 137 5.98 16.05 -6.99
C VAL A 137 5.86 17.57 -6.85
N ASP A 138 5.28 18.02 -5.73
CA ASP A 138 5.17 19.42 -5.32
C ASP A 138 6.53 20.07 -5.02
N ARG A 139 7.51 19.30 -4.55
CA ARG A 139 8.87 19.77 -4.23
C ARG A 139 9.81 19.78 -5.42
N ILE A 140 9.77 18.75 -6.26
CA ILE A 140 10.75 18.56 -7.33
C ILE A 140 10.59 19.60 -8.46
N TYR A 141 9.41 20.19 -8.58
CA TYR A 141 9.10 21.25 -9.55
C TYR A 141 8.96 22.65 -8.92
N ASP A 142 9.17 22.79 -7.60
CA ASP A 142 9.08 24.09 -6.94
C ASP A 142 10.29 24.96 -7.26
N GLU A 143 10.06 26.01 -8.06
CA GLU A 143 11.12 26.92 -8.49
C GLU A 143 11.67 27.80 -7.36
N SER A 144 10.94 27.96 -6.26
CA SER A 144 11.40 28.70 -5.08
C SER A 144 12.51 27.96 -4.31
N ILE A 145 12.64 26.65 -4.51
CA ILE A 145 13.69 25.82 -3.91
C ILE A 145 14.92 25.85 -4.82
N PRO A 146 16.15 26.00 -4.29
CA PRO A 146 17.37 25.88 -5.11
C PRO A 146 17.41 24.56 -5.87
N GLN A 147 17.81 24.57 -7.15
CA GLN A 147 17.80 23.39 -8.02
C GLN A 147 18.46 22.15 -7.38
N ALA A 148 19.58 22.33 -6.69
CA ALA A 148 20.30 21.24 -5.99
C ALA A 148 19.48 20.56 -4.88
N GLN A 149 18.41 21.20 -4.39
CA GLN A 149 17.53 20.70 -3.33
C GLN A 149 16.15 20.24 -3.83
N ARG A 150 15.85 20.43 -5.13
CA ARG A 150 14.60 20.00 -5.81
C ARG A 150 14.58 18.48 -6.04
N ARG A 151 14.61 17.74 -4.94
CA ARG A 151 14.52 16.28 -4.87
C ARG A 151 13.65 15.89 -3.68
N PRO A 152 13.13 14.65 -3.63
CA PRO A 152 12.23 14.23 -2.56
C PRO A 152 12.77 14.50 -1.16
N ALA A 153 11.90 14.87 -0.23
CA ALA A 153 12.29 15.18 1.15
C ALA A 153 13.05 14.02 1.81
N CYS A 154 12.62 12.79 1.54
CA CYS A 154 13.27 11.57 2.03
C CYS A 154 14.69 11.35 1.49
N VAL A 155 15.02 11.89 0.31
CA VAL A 155 16.35 11.86 -0.30
C VAL A 155 17.24 12.91 0.38
N ASN A 156 16.77 14.14 0.51
CA ASN A 156 17.49 15.23 1.19
C ASN A 156 17.82 14.90 2.65
N ALA A 157 16.92 14.21 3.35
CA ALA A 157 17.09 13.89 4.77
C ALA A 157 17.96 12.65 5.04
N CYS A 158 18.40 11.92 4.00
CA CYS A 158 19.12 10.67 4.21
C CYS A 158 20.61 10.94 4.54
N PRO A 159 21.08 10.68 5.78
CA PRO A 159 22.45 11.04 6.17
C PRO A 159 23.52 10.17 5.48
N THR A 160 23.16 8.95 5.08
CA THR A 160 24.08 8.01 4.42
C THR A 160 23.96 8.00 2.91
N ASN A 161 23.14 8.89 2.33
CA ASN A 161 22.81 8.88 0.90
C ASN A 161 22.28 7.52 0.39
N ALA A 162 21.60 6.76 1.26
CA ALA A 162 20.96 5.49 0.90
C ALA A 162 19.78 5.64 -0.08
N ARG A 163 19.33 6.86 -0.36
CA ARG A 163 18.23 7.13 -1.29
C ARG A 163 18.74 8.05 -2.39
N LEU A 164 18.66 7.57 -3.62
CA LEU A 164 18.94 8.31 -4.83
C LEU A 164 17.62 8.61 -5.54
N PHE A 165 17.60 9.63 -6.39
CA PHE A 165 16.42 10.04 -7.14
C PHE A 165 16.80 10.53 -8.54
N GLY A 166 16.04 10.13 -9.54
CA GLY A 166 16.25 10.55 -10.93
C GLY A 166 15.40 9.75 -11.91
N ASP A 167 15.64 9.97 -13.20
CA ASP A 167 15.01 9.23 -14.30
C ASP A 167 15.73 7.89 -14.52
N VAL A 168 15.02 6.77 -14.35
CA VAL A 168 15.58 5.41 -14.55
C VAL A 168 15.63 4.99 -16.02
N HIS A 169 15.10 5.80 -16.93
CA HIS A 169 15.21 5.59 -18.37
C HIS A 169 16.29 6.45 -19.03
N ASP A 170 16.79 7.48 -18.35
CA ASP A 170 17.98 8.21 -18.78
C ASP A 170 19.24 7.39 -18.42
N PRO A 171 19.99 6.86 -19.40
CA PRO A 171 21.17 6.04 -19.12
C PRO A 171 22.29 6.80 -18.39
N ASP A 172 22.34 8.13 -18.51
CA ASP A 172 23.40 8.96 -17.93
C ASP A 172 23.06 9.45 -16.52
N SER A 173 21.81 9.24 -16.07
CA SER A 173 21.38 9.63 -14.74
C SER A 173 22.12 8.86 -13.64
N GLU A 174 22.29 9.52 -12.48
CA GLU A 174 22.93 8.91 -11.31
C GLU A 174 22.26 7.59 -10.91
N VAL A 175 20.92 7.54 -10.96
CA VAL A 175 20.14 6.36 -10.60
C VAL A 175 20.32 5.21 -11.59
N SER A 176 20.33 5.48 -12.89
CA SER A 176 20.52 4.45 -13.91
C SER A 176 21.93 3.88 -13.87
N ARG A 177 22.94 4.74 -13.67
CA ARG A 177 24.32 4.31 -13.43
C ARG A 177 24.42 3.46 -12.17
N ALA A 178 23.80 3.90 -11.07
CA ALA A 178 23.77 3.14 -9.83
C ALA A 178 23.18 1.73 -10.01
N ILE A 179 22.05 1.61 -10.72
CA ILE A 179 21.42 0.32 -11.01
C ILE A 179 22.38 -0.59 -11.81
N ARG A 180 22.96 -0.08 -12.90
CA ARG A 180 23.85 -0.89 -13.77
C ARG A 180 25.16 -1.28 -13.06
N GLU A 181 25.78 -0.35 -12.37
CA GLU A 181 27.12 -0.52 -11.78
C GLU A 181 27.07 -1.31 -10.46
N ARG A 182 25.98 -1.21 -9.68
CA ARG A 182 25.86 -1.83 -8.34
C ARG A 182 24.89 -3.01 -8.29
N GLY A 183 24.35 -3.45 -9.42
CA GLY A 183 23.44 -4.61 -9.50
C GLY A 183 22.05 -4.34 -8.92
N GLY A 184 21.50 -3.16 -9.20
CA GLY A 184 20.17 -2.78 -8.74
C GLY A 184 19.07 -3.70 -9.29
N TYR A 185 18.04 -3.98 -8.48
CA TYR A 185 16.95 -4.87 -8.82
C TYR A 185 15.58 -4.28 -8.47
N ALA A 186 14.56 -4.67 -9.23
CA ALA A 186 13.18 -4.34 -8.95
C ALA A 186 12.58 -5.29 -7.88
N LEU A 187 11.65 -4.80 -7.07
CA LEU A 187 11.04 -5.59 -6.01
C LEU A 187 9.89 -6.46 -6.53
N MET A 188 9.99 -7.78 -6.31
CA MET A 188 8.98 -8.77 -6.71
C MET A 188 8.62 -8.68 -8.21
N PRO A 189 9.60 -8.81 -9.13
CA PRO A 189 9.38 -8.69 -10.57
C PRO A 189 8.36 -9.72 -11.11
N GLU A 190 8.20 -10.86 -10.45
CA GLU A 190 7.23 -11.91 -10.77
C GLU A 190 5.77 -11.44 -10.78
N LEU A 191 5.46 -10.31 -10.13
CA LEU A 191 4.11 -9.73 -10.10
C LEU A 191 3.77 -8.89 -11.34
N GLY A 192 4.70 -8.68 -12.27
CA GLY A 192 4.44 -8.00 -13.54
C GLY A 192 4.13 -6.50 -13.45
N THR A 193 4.26 -5.89 -12.26
CA THR A 193 3.95 -4.45 -12.05
C THR A 193 5.01 -3.51 -12.64
N ARG A 194 6.20 -4.03 -12.96
CA ARG A 194 7.39 -3.28 -13.40
C ARG A 194 7.69 -2.07 -12.49
N PRO A 195 8.09 -2.28 -11.22
CA PRO A 195 8.38 -1.20 -10.29
C PRO A 195 9.42 -0.21 -10.84
N ALA A 196 9.14 1.10 -10.78
CA ALA A 196 10.11 2.10 -11.19
C ALA A 196 11.23 2.23 -10.14
N ASN A 197 10.89 2.14 -8.86
CA ASN A 197 11.89 2.12 -7.79
C ASN A 197 12.70 0.83 -7.80
N HIS A 198 14.01 0.97 -7.60
CA HIS A 198 14.95 -0.15 -7.52
C HIS A 198 15.67 -0.16 -6.16
N TYR A 199 16.18 -1.33 -5.81
CA TYR A 199 17.00 -1.54 -4.62
C TYR A 199 18.41 -1.93 -5.04
N LEU A 200 19.43 -1.33 -4.43
CA LEU A 200 20.80 -1.80 -4.56
C LEU A 200 21.06 -2.83 -3.46
N PRO A 201 21.66 -3.99 -3.81
CA PRO A 201 21.87 -5.07 -2.87
C PRO A 201 22.89 -4.69 -1.80
N ARG A 202 22.72 -5.28 -0.63
CA ARG A 202 23.73 -5.21 0.41
C ARG A 202 24.92 -6.09 0.03
N GLN A 203 26.13 -5.55 0.12
CA GLN A 203 27.35 -6.31 -0.11
C GLN A 203 27.73 -7.03 1.18
N LEU A 204 27.72 -8.36 1.16
CA LEU A 204 28.22 -9.14 2.28
C LEU A 204 29.76 -9.06 2.29
N PRO A 205 30.40 -8.97 3.47
CA PRO A 205 31.85 -9.07 3.57
C PRO A 205 32.34 -10.36 2.91
N HIS A 206 33.48 -10.31 2.21
CA HIS A 206 34.11 -11.47 1.58
C HIS A 206 34.26 -12.61 2.60
N GLY A 207 33.64 -13.77 2.32
CA GLY A 207 33.67 -14.96 3.18
C GLY A 207 32.44 -15.16 4.08
N ALA A 208 31.50 -14.21 4.13
CA ALA A 208 30.18 -14.48 4.71
C ALA A 208 29.36 -15.32 3.72
N ALA A 209 29.12 -16.59 4.04
CA ALA A 209 28.25 -17.44 3.24
C ALA A 209 26.86 -16.78 3.14
N PRO A 210 26.20 -16.79 1.96
CA PRO A 210 24.79 -16.45 1.90
C PRO A 210 24.06 -17.40 2.86
N ALA A 211 23.31 -16.84 3.80
CA ALA A 211 22.42 -17.64 4.62
C ALA A 211 21.54 -18.44 3.67
N ASN A 212 21.63 -19.78 3.74
CA ASN A 212 21.03 -20.71 2.81
C ASN A 212 19.68 -20.22 2.28
N ALA A 213 19.58 -20.04 0.97
CA ALA A 213 18.35 -19.61 0.28
C ALA A 213 17.18 -20.61 0.47
N GLU A 214 17.44 -21.78 1.05
CA GLU A 214 16.47 -22.85 1.34
C GLU A 214 15.73 -22.69 2.69
N ALA A 215 16.12 -21.73 3.54
CA ALA A 215 15.46 -21.52 4.84
C ALA A 215 14.26 -20.56 4.78
N ALA A 216 13.97 -19.95 3.62
CA ALA A 216 12.79 -19.12 3.42
C ALA A 216 11.57 -19.97 3.01
N SER A 217 11.21 -20.98 3.81
CA SER A 217 9.84 -21.48 3.82
C SER A 217 9.06 -20.64 4.83
N PRO A 218 8.01 -19.91 4.42
CA PRO A 218 7.34 -18.94 5.29
C PRO A 218 6.37 -19.65 6.23
N HIS A 219 6.82 -20.58 7.07
CA HIS A 219 6.02 -21.10 8.19
C HIS A 219 6.91 -21.69 9.27
N GLN A 220 7.46 -20.82 10.12
CA GLN A 220 7.78 -21.14 11.52
C GLN A 220 8.08 -19.84 12.31
N THR A 221 7.12 -18.91 12.30
CA THR A 221 7.08 -17.88 13.36
C THR A 221 6.56 -18.54 14.63
N THR A 222 7.38 -18.51 15.68
CA THR A 222 6.96 -18.81 17.05
C THR A 222 5.74 -17.94 17.40
N ALA A 223 4.67 -18.59 17.84
CA ALA A 223 3.39 -17.96 18.10
C ALA A 223 3.52 -16.89 19.20
N ARG A 224 3.17 -15.64 18.87
CA ARG A 224 2.65 -14.69 19.87
C ARG A 224 1.27 -15.19 20.33
N PRO A 225 0.89 -15.02 21.61
CA PRO A 225 -0.43 -15.42 22.08
C PRO A 225 -1.49 -14.65 21.30
N GLN A 226 -2.41 -15.40 20.68
CA GLN A 226 -3.47 -14.87 19.84
C GLN A 226 -4.42 -14.01 20.68
N ALA A 227 -4.77 -12.85 20.13
CA ALA A 227 -5.93 -12.08 20.52
C ALA A 227 -7.21 -12.95 20.42
N ALA A 228 -8.20 -12.59 21.24
CA ALA A 228 -9.43 -13.34 21.49
C ALA A 228 -10.05 -14.02 20.25
N ALA A 229 -10.43 -15.28 20.43
CA ALA A 229 -11.03 -16.14 19.42
C ALA A 229 -12.24 -15.48 18.74
N VAL A 230 -12.10 -15.18 17.45
CA VAL A 230 -13.25 -14.98 16.56
C VAL A 230 -13.95 -16.33 16.42
N ARG A 231 -15.24 -16.39 16.78
CA ARG A 231 -16.05 -17.60 16.62
C ARG A 231 -16.07 -18.01 15.13
N PRO A 232 -15.89 -19.29 14.80
CA PRO A 232 -15.98 -19.75 13.42
C PRO A 232 -17.39 -19.51 12.88
N ALA A 233 -17.49 -19.19 11.59
CA ALA A 233 -18.76 -19.12 10.89
C ALA A 233 -19.49 -20.49 10.99
N PRO A 234 -20.82 -20.50 11.20
CA PRO A 234 -21.59 -21.74 11.28
C PRO A 234 -21.52 -22.51 9.96
N SER A 235 -21.56 -23.84 10.04
CA SER A 235 -21.57 -24.72 8.86
C SER A 235 -22.86 -24.52 8.04
N GLU A 236 -22.84 -24.90 6.75
CA GLU A 236 -24.00 -24.81 5.85
C GLU A 236 -25.27 -25.48 6.42
N ALA A 237 -25.10 -26.56 7.20
CA ALA A 237 -26.19 -27.25 7.88
C ALA A 237 -26.84 -26.41 9.00
N VAL A 238 -26.10 -25.51 9.64
CA VAL A 238 -26.62 -24.62 10.70
C VAL A 238 -27.33 -23.41 10.08
N LEU A 239 -26.84 -22.90 8.94
CA LEU A 239 -27.50 -21.85 8.15
C LEU A 239 -28.88 -22.30 7.62
N GLU A 240 -29.03 -23.56 7.18
CA GLU A 240 -30.33 -24.11 6.75
C GLU A 240 -31.36 -24.22 7.88
N VAL A 241 -30.92 -24.58 9.09
CA VAL A 241 -31.82 -24.72 10.26
C VAL A 241 -32.25 -23.36 10.79
N GLU A 242 -31.35 -22.37 10.83
CA GLU A 242 -31.68 -21.01 11.24
C GLU A 242 -32.56 -20.29 10.19
N ALA A 243 -32.31 -20.49 8.90
CA ALA A 243 -33.15 -19.96 7.83
C ALA A 243 -34.57 -20.54 7.88
N ARG A 244 -34.72 -21.85 8.13
CA ARG A 244 -36.04 -22.49 8.29
C ARG A 244 -36.77 -22.05 9.56
N GLY A 245 -36.06 -21.85 10.66
CA GLY A 245 -36.62 -21.34 11.91
C GLY A 245 -37.06 -19.88 11.83
N LEU A 246 -36.34 -19.05 11.05
CA LEU A 246 -36.69 -17.65 10.83
C LEU A 246 -37.84 -17.50 9.83
N PHE A 247 -37.90 -18.34 8.78
CA PHE A 247 -39.02 -18.36 7.83
C PHE A 247 -40.34 -18.77 8.49
N ALA A 248 -40.32 -19.77 9.39
CA ALA A 248 -41.51 -20.21 10.13
C ALA A 248 -41.99 -19.18 11.18
N LYS A 249 -41.09 -18.32 11.67
CA LYS A 249 -41.40 -17.23 12.61
C LYS A 249 -41.87 -15.94 11.94
N LEU A 250 -41.35 -15.62 10.74
CA LEU A 250 -41.74 -14.43 9.98
C LEU A 250 -42.98 -14.66 9.11
N PHE A 251 -43.21 -15.90 8.66
CA PHE A 251 -44.34 -16.26 7.82
C PHE A 251 -45.08 -17.44 8.45
N GLY A 252 -45.99 -17.11 9.38
CA GLY A 252 -46.88 -18.09 10.00
C GLY A 252 -47.57 -18.98 8.96
N ALA A 253 -47.76 -20.25 9.35
CA ALA A 253 -48.28 -21.37 8.57
C ALA A 253 -49.23 -20.99 7.41
N PHE A 254 -48.67 -20.84 6.21
CA PHE A 254 -49.47 -20.89 4.98
C PHE A 254 -49.88 -22.34 4.72
N SER A 255 -51.08 -22.66 5.18
CA SER A 255 -51.81 -23.85 4.68
C SER A 255 -51.98 -23.69 3.17
N LYS A 256 -51.50 -24.68 2.40
CA LYS A 256 -51.61 -24.70 0.93
C LYS A 256 -53.08 -24.49 0.49
N PRO A 257 -53.39 -23.57 -0.44
CA PRO A 257 -54.63 -23.67 -1.18
C PRO A 257 -54.43 -24.61 -2.38
N SER A 258 -55.43 -25.46 -2.58
CA SER A 258 -55.63 -26.36 -3.73
C SER A 258 -55.63 -25.60 -5.07
N PRO A 259 -55.24 -26.22 -6.21
CA PRO A 259 -55.06 -25.48 -7.45
C PRO A 259 -56.40 -25.26 -8.15
N ALA A 260 -56.82 -23.99 -8.29
CA ALA A 260 -57.87 -23.62 -9.24
C ALA A 260 -57.75 -22.17 -9.74
N ARG A 261 -57.51 -22.08 -11.06
CA ARG A 261 -57.99 -21.10 -12.06
C ARG A 261 -57.70 -19.60 -11.90
N ALA A 262 -56.85 -19.15 -12.84
CA ALA A 262 -56.88 -17.93 -13.65
C ALA A 262 -57.89 -16.81 -13.30
N GLY A 263 -57.34 -15.59 -13.13
CA GLY A 263 -58.10 -14.35 -13.23
C GLY A 263 -57.20 -13.13 -12.99
N HIS A 264 -56.79 -12.45 -14.06
CA HIS A 264 -56.24 -11.10 -14.00
C HIS A 264 -57.17 -10.16 -13.22
N LYS A 265 -56.63 -9.33 -12.33
CA LYS A 265 -57.12 -7.97 -12.06
C LYS A 265 -56.10 -7.14 -11.25
N THR A 266 -55.83 -5.97 -11.79
CA THR A 266 -55.05 -4.81 -11.33
C THR A 266 -55.69 -4.16 -10.09
N VAL A 267 -54.91 -3.71 -9.10
CA VAL A 267 -55.24 -2.63 -8.12
C VAL A 267 -53.91 -2.09 -7.54
N GLU A 268 -53.47 -0.90 -7.97
CA GLU A 268 -53.44 0.40 -7.25
C GLU A 268 -52.61 0.47 -5.96
N ILE A 269 -51.61 1.34 -6.01
CA ILE A 269 -50.76 1.78 -4.91
C ILE A 269 -51.42 3.02 -4.29
N THR A 270 -51.75 2.96 -3.01
CA THR A 270 -52.07 4.15 -2.21
C THR A 270 -51.14 4.24 -1.01
N GLN A 271 -50.55 5.43 -0.88
CA GLN A 271 -49.75 5.90 0.24
C GLN A 271 -50.50 5.78 1.57
N LEU A 272 -49.77 5.54 2.66
CA LEU A 272 -50.15 6.06 3.97
C LEU A 272 -48.90 6.36 4.81
N GLU A 273 -48.80 7.63 5.16
CA GLU A 273 -47.90 8.22 6.13
C GLU A 273 -48.30 7.85 7.58
N ALA A 274 -47.34 8.10 8.47
CA ALA A 274 -47.49 8.37 9.90
C ALA A 274 -47.83 7.21 10.85
N ARG A 275 -46.84 6.85 11.67
CA ARG A 275 -46.79 7.18 13.10
C ARG A 275 -45.35 7.32 13.57
#